data_AF-A0AAW3ITX4-F1
#
_entry.id   AF-A0AAW3ITX4-F1
#
_cell.length_a   1.000
_cell.length_b   1.000
_cell.length_c   1.000
_cell.angle_alpha   90.00
_cell.angle_beta   90.00
_cell.angle_gamma   90.00
#
_symmetry.space_group_name_H-M   'P 1'
#
loop_
_entity.id
_entity.type
_entity.pdbx_description
1 polymer ?
#
loop_
_entity_poly.entity_id
_entity_poly.type
_entity_poly.pdbx_seq_one_letter_code
_entity_poly.pdbx_strand_id
1 'polypeptide(L)'
;MNQADMVYNLLSGVVADLNSRFGCSLVLHQQKITKKHISVSGANGRLWVSPSIGGYDISVSGKSLEKELVPTLTSFFGRCADGYKQKNANKGFMHQPFWRTSDFQDVQAVCQMYMKTAK
;
A
#
# COMPACT_ATOMS: atom_id res chain seq x y z
N MET A 1 22.51 -3.35 -0.99
CA MET A 1 21.22 -3.12 -0.31
C MET A 1 20.17 -4.00 -0.98
N ASN A 2 19.37 -4.78 -0.24
CA ASN A 2 18.36 -5.64 -0.89
C ASN A 2 17.14 -4.80 -1.32
N GLN A 3 16.33 -5.30 -2.26
CA GLN A 3 15.17 -4.56 -2.78
C GLN A 3 14.17 -4.13 -1.70
N ALA A 4 13.99 -4.94 -0.65
CA ALA A 4 13.08 -4.60 0.44
C ALA A 4 13.61 -3.42 1.29
N ASP A 5 14.91 -3.39 1.56
CA ASP A 5 15.55 -2.29 2.29
C ASP A 5 15.47 -0.97 1.48
N MET A 6 15.63 -1.04 0.15
CA MET A 6 15.49 0.14 -0.72
C MET A 6 14.04 0.68 -0.69
N VAL A 7 13.05 -0.19 -0.86
CA VAL A 7 11.63 0.19 -0.78
C VAL A 7 11.29 0.77 0.59
N TYR A 8 11.80 0.16 1.66
CA TYR A 8 11.57 0.65 3.02
C TYR A 8 12.14 2.07 3.21
N ASN A 9 13.38 2.31 2.78
CA ASN A 9 14.02 3.63 2.90
C ASN A 9 13.27 4.70 2.10
N LEU A 10 12.86 4.38 0.86
CA LEU A 10 12.06 5.30 0.04
C LEU A 10 10.72 5.61 0.70
N LEU A 11 9.99 4.60 1.18
CA LEU A 11 8.73 4.80 1.90
C LEU A 11 8.89 5.56 3.21
N SER A 12 10.01 5.37 3.91
CA SER A 12 10.32 6.12 5.13
C SER A 12 10.42 7.61 4.85
N GLY A 13 11.06 7.99 3.73
CA GLY A 13 11.11 9.38 3.28
C GLY A 13 9.72 9.94 2.95
N VAL A 14 8.89 9.16 2.26
CA VAL A 14 7.51 9.56 1.92
C VAL A 14 6.66 9.75 3.17
N VAL A 15 6.69 8.80 4.11
CA VAL A 15 5.93 8.88 5.36
C VAL A 15 6.38 10.08 6.19
N ALA A 16 7.69 10.33 6.29
CA ALA A 16 8.23 11.48 7.00
C ALA A 16 7.78 12.81 6.36
N ASP A 17 7.84 12.93 5.04
CA ASP A 17 7.35 14.11 4.30
C ASP A 17 5.86 14.36 4.55
N LEU A 18 5.04 13.31 4.43
CA LEU A 18 3.59 13.43 4.64
C LEU A 18 3.24 13.85 6.08
N ASN A 19 3.86 13.21 7.07
CA ASN A 19 3.65 13.57 8.47
C ASN A 19 4.06 15.02 8.74
N SER A 20 5.20 15.47 8.19
CA SER A 20 5.68 16.84 8.37
C SER A 20 4.80 17.88 7.68
N ARG A 21 4.29 17.59 6.48
CA ARG A 21 3.56 18.57 5.66
C ARG A 21 2.08 18.66 6.01
N PHE A 22 1.47 17.55 6.40
CA PHE A 22 0.03 17.45 6.61
C PHE A 22 -0.37 17.22 8.07
N GLY A 23 0.60 17.12 8.99
CA GLY A 23 0.33 16.88 10.41
C GLY A 23 -0.33 15.53 10.70
N CYS A 24 -0.18 14.56 9.79
CA CYS A 24 -0.71 13.21 9.98
C CYS A 24 0.25 12.36 10.84
N SER A 25 -0.24 11.20 11.28
CA SER A 25 0.50 10.27 12.15
C SER A 25 0.66 8.90 11.49
N LEU A 26 1.12 8.91 10.23
CA LEU A 26 1.41 7.67 9.51
C LEU A 26 2.63 6.98 10.10
N VAL A 27 2.56 5.64 10.19
CA VAL A 27 3.61 4.80 10.75
C VAL A 27 4.01 3.74 9.75
N LEU A 28 5.31 3.67 9.45
CA LEU A 28 5.89 2.65 8.58
C LEU A 28 6.30 1.41 9.39
N HIS A 29 5.84 0.24 8.93
CA HIS A 29 6.11 -1.06 9.54
C HIS A 29 6.81 -1.98 8.55
N GLN A 30 7.74 -2.79 9.03
CA GLN A 30 8.36 -3.89 8.29
C GLN A 30 8.41 -5.13 9.17
N GLN A 31 8.01 -6.29 8.64
CA GLN A 31 8.13 -7.54 9.40
C GLN A 31 9.58 -7.98 9.54
N LYS A 32 9.96 -8.44 10.75
CA LYS A 32 11.33 -8.89 11.07
C LYS A 32 11.78 -10.09 10.22
N ILE A 33 10.88 -11.06 10.02
CA ILE A 33 11.18 -12.31 9.30
C ILE A 33 11.07 -12.09 7.78
N THR A 34 9.92 -11.59 7.33
CA THR A 34 9.66 -11.34 5.90
C THR A 34 9.82 -9.86 5.59
N LYS A 35 11.05 -9.41 5.38
CA LYS A 35 11.35 -7.97 5.14
C LYS A 35 10.60 -7.34 3.96
N LYS A 36 10.10 -8.14 3.00
CA LYS A 36 9.26 -7.67 1.89
C LYS A 36 7.87 -7.21 2.33
N HIS A 37 7.41 -7.61 3.50
CA HIS A 37 6.14 -7.20 4.07
C HIS A 37 6.29 -5.84 4.75
N ILE A 38 6.12 -4.79 3.94
CA ILE A 38 6.18 -3.39 4.36
C ILE A 38 4.77 -2.83 4.30
N SER A 39 4.39 -2.06 5.32
CA SER A 39 3.06 -1.44 5.40
C SER A 39 3.07 -0.09 6.06
N VAL A 40 2.13 0.76 5.69
CA VAL A 40 1.84 2.04 6.32
C VAL A 40 0.50 1.91 7.05
N SER A 41 0.47 2.32 8.31
CA SER A 41 -0.73 2.46 9.13
C SER A 41 -0.89 3.91 9.59
N GLY A 42 -1.96 4.20 10.34
CA GLY A 42 -2.22 5.56 10.87
C GLY A 42 -3.36 6.29 10.16
N ALA A 43 -3.96 5.66 9.13
CA ALA A 43 -5.24 6.04 8.56
C ALA A 43 -6.22 4.84 8.62
N ASN A 44 -7.31 4.84 7.85
CA ASN A 44 -8.28 3.75 7.83
C ASN A 44 -7.64 2.44 7.34
N GLY A 45 -7.68 1.35 8.11
CA GLY A 45 -7.08 0.08 7.71
C GLY A 45 -5.56 0.14 7.55
N ARG A 46 -5.01 -0.55 6.55
CA ARG A 46 -3.56 -0.64 6.30
C ARG A 46 -3.23 -0.65 4.80
N LEU A 47 -2.29 0.19 4.41
CA LEU A 47 -1.67 0.16 3.08
C LEU A 47 -0.42 -0.72 3.12
N TRP A 48 -0.26 -1.60 2.14
CA TRP A 48 0.89 -2.47 2.01
C TRP A 48 1.62 -2.17 0.72
N VAL A 49 2.95 -2.16 0.79
CA VAL A 49 3.82 -2.00 -0.37
C VAL A 49 4.85 -3.12 -0.31
N SER A 50 4.98 -3.90 -1.37
CA SER A 50 5.91 -5.02 -1.41
C SER A 50 6.71 -4.99 -2.70
N PRO A 51 8.04 -5.20 -2.66
CA PRO A 51 8.82 -5.37 -3.88
C PRO A 51 8.32 -6.61 -4.62
N SER A 52 8.18 -6.49 -5.94
CA SER A 52 7.69 -7.53 -6.83
C SER A 52 8.53 -7.60 -8.10
N ILE A 53 8.41 -8.68 -8.85
CA ILE A 53 9.07 -8.80 -10.15
C ILE A 53 8.46 -7.73 -11.08
N GLY A 54 9.29 -6.79 -11.53
CA GLY A 54 8.87 -5.68 -12.38
C GLY A 54 8.38 -4.43 -11.63
N GLY A 55 8.53 -4.35 -10.30
CA GLY A 55 8.24 -3.12 -9.56
C GLY A 55 7.74 -3.34 -8.13
N TYR A 56 6.55 -2.81 -7.85
CA TYR A 56 5.94 -2.74 -6.53
C TYR A 56 4.50 -3.22 -6.59
N ASP A 57 4.12 -4.09 -5.66
CA ASP A 57 2.71 -4.39 -5.41
C ASP A 57 2.21 -3.47 -4.30
N ILE A 58 1.19 -2.69 -4.61
CA ILE A 58 0.46 -1.83 -3.68
C ILE A 58 -0.85 -2.54 -3.36
N SER A 59 -1.12 -2.81 -2.08
CA SER A 59 -2.36 -3.47 -1.68
C SER A 59 -2.97 -2.83 -0.45
N VAL A 60 -4.30 -2.86 -0.37
CA VAL A 60 -5.06 -2.26 0.73
C VAL A 60 -5.70 -3.34 1.56
N SER A 61 -5.66 -3.22 2.88
CA SER A 61 -6.24 -4.21 3.80
C SER A 61 -7.16 -3.53 4.81
N GLY A 62 -8.36 -4.08 4.94
CA GLY A 62 -9.40 -3.62 5.87
C GLY A 62 -10.65 -3.21 5.11
N LYS A 63 -11.80 -3.80 5.46
CA LYS A 63 -13.05 -3.67 4.67
C LYS A 63 -13.48 -2.22 4.42
N SER A 64 -13.34 -1.35 5.42
CA SER A 64 -13.68 0.06 5.28
C SER A 64 -12.72 0.79 4.33
N LEU A 65 -11.42 0.54 4.44
CA LEU A 65 -10.43 1.08 3.51
C LEU A 65 -10.63 0.55 2.10
N GLU A 66 -10.87 -0.75 1.95
CA GLU A 66 -11.12 -1.36 0.65
C GLU A 66 -12.34 -0.72 -0.03
N LYS A 67 -13.46 -0.52 0.70
CA LYS A 67 -14.64 0.15 0.16
C LYS A 67 -14.37 1.58 -0.29
N GLU A 68 -13.52 2.29 0.42
CA GLU A 68 -13.21 3.71 0.19
C GLU A 68 -12.17 3.91 -0.92
N LEU A 69 -11.05 3.19 -0.84
CA LEU A 69 -9.85 3.46 -1.63
C LEU A 69 -9.79 2.63 -2.93
N VAL A 70 -10.45 1.46 -3.01
CA VAL A 70 -10.44 0.64 -4.24
C VAL A 70 -11.00 1.37 -5.46
N PRO A 71 -12.14 2.10 -5.39
CA PRO A 71 -12.63 2.87 -6.53
C PRO A 71 -11.64 3.94 -6.99
N THR A 72 -11.02 4.66 -6.04
CA THR A 72 -9.99 5.68 -6.32
C THR A 72 -8.77 5.07 -7.00
N LEU A 73 -8.27 3.94 -6.50
CA LEU A 73 -7.13 3.23 -7.11
C LEU A 73 -7.46 2.70 -8.50
N THR A 74 -8.68 2.19 -8.70
CA THR A 74 -9.13 1.72 -10.01
C THR A 74 -9.15 2.86 -11.03
N SER A 75 -9.63 4.05 -10.62
CA SER A 75 -9.59 5.25 -11.45
C SER A 75 -8.17 5.74 -11.70
N PHE A 76 -7.31 5.74 -10.68
CA PHE A 76 -5.92 6.22 -10.77
C PHE A 76 -5.08 5.37 -11.72
N PHE A 77 -5.15 4.03 -11.60
CA PHE A 77 -4.42 3.12 -12.48
C PHE A 77 -5.12 2.88 -13.83
N GLY A 78 -6.34 3.38 -14.01
CA GLY A 78 -7.15 3.14 -15.23
C GLY A 78 -7.55 1.67 -15.43
N ARG A 79 -7.49 0.86 -14.36
CA ARG A 79 -7.72 -0.60 -14.42
C ARG A 79 -8.07 -1.19 -13.06
N CYS A 80 -8.77 -2.32 -13.07
CA CYS A 80 -9.06 -3.10 -11.88
C CYS A 80 -7.76 -3.64 -11.23
N ALA A 81 -7.88 -4.10 -9.99
CA ALA A 81 -6.80 -4.77 -9.28
C ALA A 81 -6.25 -5.97 -10.07
N ASP A 82 -4.92 -6.15 -10.05
CA ASP A 82 -4.22 -7.29 -10.68
C ASP A 82 -4.52 -8.62 -9.99
N GLY A 83 -5.03 -8.56 -8.77
CA GLY A 83 -5.44 -9.71 -8.01
C GLY A 83 -5.61 -9.38 -6.55
N TYR A 84 -5.51 -10.42 -5.72
CA TYR A 84 -5.75 -10.38 -4.29
C TYR A 84 -4.63 -11.13 -3.58
N LYS A 85 -4.06 -10.54 -2.52
CA LYS A 85 -2.98 -11.15 -1.72
C LYS A 85 -3.49 -12.26 -0.81
N GLN A 86 -4.78 -12.23 -0.47
CA GLN A 86 -5.43 -13.26 0.33
C GLN A 86 -6.59 -13.86 -0.47
N LYS A 87 -6.45 -15.13 -0.86
CA LYS A 87 -7.49 -15.87 -1.57
C LYS A 87 -7.81 -17.15 -0.81
N ASN A 88 -9.09 -17.43 -0.59
CA ASN A 88 -9.56 -18.76 -0.22
C ASN A 88 -10.60 -19.20 -1.24
N ALA A 89 -10.16 -20.00 -2.21
CA ALA A 89 -10.98 -20.47 -3.33
C ALA A 89 -12.21 -21.25 -2.87
N ASN A 90 -12.07 -22.08 -1.82
CA ASN A 90 -13.16 -22.90 -1.29
C ASN A 90 -14.29 -22.08 -0.67
N LYS A 91 -14.03 -20.82 -0.28
CA LYS A 91 -15.01 -19.92 0.33
C LYS A 91 -15.38 -18.73 -0.57
N GLY A 92 -14.88 -18.68 -1.81
CA GLY A 92 -15.06 -17.53 -2.70
C GLY A 92 -14.49 -16.21 -2.17
N PHE A 93 -13.53 -16.29 -1.23
CA PHE A 93 -13.04 -15.14 -0.47
C PHE A 93 -11.83 -14.51 -1.17
N MET A 94 -11.96 -13.24 -1.54
CA MET A 94 -10.89 -12.45 -2.16
C MET A 94 -10.69 -11.17 -1.33
N HIS A 95 -9.53 -11.06 -0.70
CA HIS A 95 -9.19 -9.93 0.16
C HIS A 95 -7.82 -9.37 -0.15
N GLN A 96 -7.63 -8.13 0.27
CA GLN A 96 -6.40 -7.39 0.05
C GLN A 96 -6.08 -7.28 -1.46
N PRO A 97 -6.94 -6.57 -2.22
CA PRO A 97 -6.69 -6.32 -3.64
C PRO A 97 -5.36 -5.60 -3.82
N PHE A 98 -4.66 -5.89 -4.92
CA PHE A 98 -3.38 -5.26 -5.23
C PHE A 98 -3.28 -4.76 -6.67
N TRP A 99 -2.50 -3.70 -6.84
CA TRP A 99 -2.06 -3.16 -8.12
C TRP A 99 -0.55 -3.20 -8.18
N ARG A 100 -0.02 -3.64 -9.31
CA ARG A 100 1.39 -3.63 -9.64
C ARG A 100 1.73 -2.39 -10.45
N THR A 101 2.79 -1.70 -10.05
CA THR A 101 3.38 -0.61 -10.81
C THR A 101 4.90 -0.73 -10.83
N SER A 102 5.53 -0.32 -11.92
CA SER A 102 6.98 -0.18 -12.02
C SER A 102 7.46 1.19 -11.52
N ASP A 103 6.55 2.16 -11.35
CA ASP A 103 6.89 3.53 -10.98
C ASP A 103 6.71 3.74 -9.46
N PHE A 104 7.74 4.28 -8.81
CA PHE A 104 7.66 4.62 -7.40
C PHE A 104 6.82 5.88 -7.16
N GLN A 105 6.66 6.76 -8.16
CA GLN A 105 5.78 7.94 -8.06
C GLN A 105 4.32 7.53 -7.84
N ASP A 106 3.88 6.42 -8.43
CA ASP A 106 2.57 5.84 -8.14
C ASP A 106 2.45 5.41 -6.68
N VAL A 107 3.49 4.80 -6.11
CA VAL A 107 3.53 4.42 -4.68
C VAL A 107 3.37 5.66 -3.80
N GLN A 108 4.05 6.77 -4.15
CA GLN A 108 3.94 8.03 -3.43
C GLN A 108 2.52 8.61 -3.51
N ALA A 109 1.95 8.64 -4.71
CA ALA A 109 0.59 9.12 -4.94
C ALA A 109 -0.43 8.29 -4.13
N VAL A 110 -0.28 6.97 -4.09
CA VAL A 110 -1.17 6.12 -3.30
C VAL A 110 -0.98 6.34 -1.79
N CYS A 111 0.24 6.61 -1.30
CA CYS A 111 0.43 6.99 0.11
C CYS A 111 -0.32 8.29 0.45
N GLN A 112 -0.32 9.27 -0.45
CA GLN A 112 -1.10 10.51 -0.30
C GLN A 112 -2.61 10.25 -0.31
N MET A 113 -3.10 9.36 -1.17
CA MET A 113 -4.51 8.98 -1.19
C MET A 113 -4.89 8.25 0.11
N TYR A 114 -4.05 7.34 0.58
CA TYR A 114 -4.24 6.60 1.83
C TYR A 114 -4.30 7.53 3.05
N MET A 115 -3.42 8.54 3.12
CA MET A 115 -3.42 9.53 4.19
C MET A 115 -4.78 10.23 4.35
N LYS A 116 -5.47 10.50 3.23
CA LYS A 116 -6.78 11.19 3.22
C LYS A 116 -7.93 10.32 3.76
N THR A 117 -7.68 9.03 4.00
CA THR A 117 -8.66 8.13 4.61
C THR A 117 -8.63 8.17 6.14
N ALA A 118 -7.75 8.97 6.74
CA ALA A 118 -7.74 9.19 8.19
C ALA A 118 -9.02 9.92 8.60
N LYS A 119 -9.67 9.45 9.66
CA LYS A 119 -10.82 10.11 10.27
C LYS A 119 -10.40 11.21 11.23
#